data_AF-A0A2G2ZWY3-F1
#
_entry.id   AF-A0A2G2ZWY3-F1
#
_cell.length_a   1.000
_cell.length_b   1.000
_cell.length_c   1.000
_cell.angle_alpha   90.00
_cell.angle_beta   90.00
_cell.angle_gamma   90.00
#
_symmetry.space_group_name_H-M   'P 1'
#
loop_
_entity.id
_entity.type
_entity.pdbx_description
1 polymer ?
#
loop_
_entity_poly.entity_id
_entity_poly.type
_entity_poly.pdbx_seq_one_letter_code
_entity_poly.pdbx_strand_id
1 'polypeptide(L)'
;MISEENVKMSHELLLKLLAEPQFKYEFAKVFLSYYPTVVNEAVREGNDIVLNKYPLLSTFSVQIFMVPTLTLCLVKEMNLLPMLLGCLQDIFVSYAGEDGLKWADLYETTLHVVEDIRFVMSHSLVPRYVTHDRRDILRTWMKQLAFVQGMNPQ
;
A
#
# COMPACT_ATOMS: atom_id res chain seq x y z
N MET A 1 30.83 17.08 -3.23
CA MET A 1 30.01 17.35 -4.41
C MET A 1 29.84 16.02 -5.14
N ILE A 2 28.63 15.48 -5.26
CA ILE A 2 28.40 14.24 -6.03
C ILE A 2 28.51 14.64 -7.50
N SER A 3 29.45 14.04 -8.25
CA SER A 3 29.55 14.31 -9.69
C SER A 3 28.35 13.73 -10.41
N GLU A 4 27.95 14.34 -11.53
CA GLU A 4 26.85 13.85 -12.38
C GLU A 4 27.10 12.40 -12.84
N GLU A 5 28.37 12.04 -13.06
CA GLU A 5 28.81 10.68 -13.35
C GLU A 5 28.53 9.69 -12.21
N ASN A 6 28.75 10.09 -10.96
CA ASN A 6 28.44 9.28 -9.79
C ASN A 6 26.93 9.07 -9.62
N VAL A 7 26.10 10.08 -9.95
CA VAL A 7 24.63 9.96 -9.93
C VAL A 7 24.18 8.95 -10.98
N LYS A 8 24.70 9.06 -12.21
CA LYS A 8 24.36 8.15 -13.31
C LYS A 8 24.75 6.71 -12.99
N MET A 9 25.97 6.49 -12.48
CA MET A 9 26.44 5.15 -12.10
C MET A 9 25.56 4.55 -10.99
N SER A 10 25.17 5.35 -10.00
CA SER A 10 24.29 4.91 -8.91
C SER A 10 22.89 4.55 -9.42
N HIS A 11 22.36 5.33 -10.36
CA HIS A 11 21.07 5.06 -10.99
C HIS A 11 21.11 3.75 -11.79
N GLU A 12 22.16 3.54 -12.60
CA GLU A 12 22.34 2.30 -13.34
C GLU A 12 22.49 1.09 -12.42
N LEU A 13 23.22 1.22 -11.31
CA LEU A 13 23.34 0.16 -10.32
C LEU A 13 22.00 -0.16 -9.67
N LEU A 14 21.22 0.86 -9.28
CA LEU A 14 19.89 0.68 -8.71
C LEU A 14 18.97 -0.05 -9.69
N LEU A 15 18.97 0.33 -10.97
CA LEU A 15 18.16 -0.36 -12.00
C LEU A 15 18.59 -1.82 -12.16
N LYS A 16 19.89 -2.11 -12.13
CA LYS A 16 20.42 -3.48 -12.19
C LYS A 16 20.00 -4.29 -10.96
N LEU A 17 20.07 -3.70 -9.77
CA LEU A 17 19.63 -4.34 -8.52
C LEU A 17 18.11 -4.59 -8.53
N LEU A 18 17.32 -3.62 -8.98
CA LEU A 18 15.88 -3.79 -9.16
C LEU A 18 15.54 -4.82 -10.25
N ALA A 19 16.46 -5.21 -11.14
CA ALA A 19 16.23 -6.34 -12.04
C ALA A 19 16.46 -7.70 -11.35
N GLU A 20 17.25 -7.74 -10.28
CA GLU A 20 17.61 -8.96 -9.56
C GLU A 20 16.45 -9.43 -8.65
N PRO A 21 15.95 -10.67 -8.81
CA PRO A 21 14.78 -11.15 -8.07
C PRO A 21 14.91 -11.13 -6.54
N GLN A 22 16.07 -11.49 -6.00
CA GLN A 22 16.25 -11.55 -4.55
C GLN A 22 16.31 -10.15 -3.94
N PHE A 23 17.01 -9.23 -4.58
CA PHE A 23 17.03 -7.82 -4.20
C PHE A 23 15.63 -7.22 -4.27
N LYS A 24 14.86 -7.47 -5.34
CA LYS A 24 13.47 -7.02 -5.45
C LYS A 24 12.63 -7.50 -4.27
N TYR A 25 12.78 -8.76 -3.89
CA TYR A 25 12.02 -9.35 -2.78
C TYR A 25 12.41 -8.72 -1.43
N GLU A 26 13.70 -8.61 -1.13
CA GLU A 26 14.16 -7.96 0.11
C GLU A 26 13.80 -6.46 0.15
N PHE A 27 13.96 -5.76 -0.97
CA PHE A 27 13.52 -4.36 -1.10
C PHE A 27 12.02 -4.23 -0.86
N ALA A 28 11.21 -5.12 -1.43
CA ALA A 28 9.77 -5.11 -1.23
C ALA A 28 9.40 -5.31 0.25
N LYS A 29 10.07 -6.19 0.99
CA LYS A 29 9.82 -6.33 2.44
C LYS A 29 10.05 -5.03 3.20
N VAL A 30 11.17 -4.35 2.91
CA VAL A 30 11.48 -3.06 3.54
C VAL A 30 10.43 -2.02 3.13
N PHE A 31 10.05 -1.97 1.86
CA PHE A 31 8.99 -1.10 1.36
C PHE A 31 7.66 -1.33 2.08
N LEU A 32 7.27 -2.57 2.35
CA LEU A 32 6.04 -2.87 3.09
C LEU A 32 6.08 -2.41 4.55
N SER A 33 7.25 -2.33 5.18
CA SER A 33 7.38 -1.73 6.52
C SER A 33 7.28 -0.20 6.48
N TYR A 34 7.69 0.40 5.37
CA TYR A 34 7.62 1.83 5.14
C TYR A 34 6.20 2.30 4.81
N TYR A 35 5.42 1.49 4.07
CA TYR A 35 4.10 1.84 3.55
C TYR A 35 3.13 2.39 4.63
N PRO A 36 2.85 1.69 5.75
CA PRO A 36 1.94 2.20 6.77
C PRO A 36 2.46 3.46 7.46
N THR A 37 3.78 3.65 7.53
CA THR A 37 4.38 4.85 8.15
C THR A 37 3.95 6.11 7.41
N VAL A 38 3.96 6.06 6.08
CA VAL A 38 3.54 7.19 5.22
C VAL A 38 2.04 7.44 5.35
N VAL A 39 1.22 6.39 5.26
CA VAL A 39 -0.23 6.53 5.36
C VAL A 39 -0.64 7.07 6.74
N ASN A 40 -0.05 6.55 7.81
CA ASN A 40 -0.35 7.00 9.18
C ASN A 40 0.09 8.44 9.43
N GLU A 41 1.17 8.89 8.79
CA GLU A 41 1.55 10.30 8.84
C GLU A 41 0.55 11.18 8.09
N ALA A 42 0.08 10.77 6.91
CA ALA A 42 -0.96 11.49 6.18
C ALA A 42 -2.24 11.59 7.01
N VAL A 43 -2.69 10.48 7.60
CA VAL A 43 -3.85 10.43 8.49
C VAL A 43 -3.68 11.33 9.71
N ARG A 44 -2.50 11.32 10.35
CA ARG A 44 -2.21 12.14 11.53
C ARG A 44 -2.18 13.64 11.20
N GLU A 45 -1.61 14.01 10.06
CA GLU A 45 -1.50 15.40 9.63
C GLU A 45 -2.77 15.90 8.91
N GLY A 46 -3.69 14.98 8.58
CA GLY A 46 -4.94 15.28 7.90
C GLY A 46 -4.73 15.97 6.55
N ASN A 47 -3.69 15.60 5.80
CA ASN A 47 -3.44 16.19 4.49
C ASN A 47 -2.65 15.25 3.57
N ASP A 48 -2.95 15.32 2.26
CA ASP A 48 -2.25 14.58 1.21
C ASP A 48 -0.84 15.13 0.87
N ILE A 49 -0.44 16.29 1.41
CA ILE A 49 0.90 16.88 1.13
C ILE A 49 2.01 15.93 1.60
N VAL A 50 1.72 15.10 2.61
CA VAL A 50 2.60 14.05 3.10
C VAL A 50 3.07 13.10 1.98
N LEU A 51 2.24 12.78 0.99
CA LEU A 51 2.64 11.94 -0.14
C LEU A 51 3.76 12.58 -0.98
N ASN A 52 3.78 13.91 -1.10
CA ASN A 52 4.84 14.63 -1.79
C ASN A 52 6.16 14.61 -1.02
N LYS A 53 6.10 14.56 0.31
CA LYS A 53 7.27 14.39 1.19
C LYS A 53 7.86 12.98 1.10
N TYR A 54 7.03 12.00 0.75
CA TYR A 54 7.37 10.59 0.73
C TYR A 54 7.18 9.96 -0.66
N PRO A 55 7.96 10.38 -1.67
CA PRO A 55 7.77 9.98 -3.06
C PRO A 55 8.01 8.49 -3.30
N LEU A 56 8.65 7.77 -2.37
CA LEU A 56 8.92 6.35 -2.50
C LEU A 56 7.64 5.53 -2.58
N LEU A 57 6.59 5.93 -1.85
CA LEU A 57 5.31 5.22 -1.84
C LEU A 57 4.71 5.19 -3.25
N SER A 58 4.53 6.37 -3.85
CA SER A 58 3.97 6.53 -5.18
C SER A 58 4.88 6.01 -6.30
N THR A 59 6.20 6.10 -6.12
CA THR A 59 7.17 5.61 -7.10
C THR A 59 7.17 4.08 -7.19
N PHE A 60 7.13 3.38 -6.05
CA PHE A 60 7.43 1.96 -6.00
C PHE A 60 6.22 1.04 -5.80
N SER A 61 5.07 1.51 -5.28
CA SER A 61 3.93 0.62 -5.00
C SER A 61 3.50 -0.13 -6.27
N VAL A 62 3.24 0.59 -7.35
CA VAL A 62 2.85 0.03 -8.65
C VAL A 62 3.95 -0.89 -9.18
N GLN A 63 5.22 -0.49 -9.10
CA GLN A 63 6.34 -1.28 -9.64
C GLN A 63 6.52 -2.62 -8.92
N ILE A 64 6.36 -2.63 -7.60
CA ILE A 64 6.44 -3.84 -6.79
C ILE A 64 5.21 -4.71 -7.04
N PHE A 65 4.02 -4.12 -7.01
CA PHE A 65 2.77 -4.87 -7.10
C PHE A 65 2.50 -5.37 -8.52
N MET A 66 3.07 -4.76 -9.57
CA MET A 66 3.00 -5.22 -10.97
C MET A 66 3.55 -6.62 -11.21
N VAL A 67 4.48 -7.10 -10.38
CA VAL A 67 5.15 -8.38 -10.59
C VAL A 67 4.32 -9.51 -9.98
N PRO A 68 3.60 -10.35 -10.75
CA PRO A 68 2.59 -11.25 -10.19
C PRO A 68 3.14 -12.29 -9.21
N THR A 69 4.32 -12.82 -9.51
CA THR A 69 5.00 -13.82 -8.65
C THR A 69 5.43 -13.21 -7.33
N LEU A 70 6.04 -12.02 -7.37
CA LEU A 70 6.45 -11.27 -6.19
C LEU A 70 5.23 -10.90 -5.35
N THR A 71 4.20 -10.33 -5.96
CA THR A 71 2.96 -9.95 -5.25
C THR A 71 2.33 -11.13 -4.54
N LEU A 72 2.25 -12.30 -5.18
CA LEU A 72 1.73 -13.50 -4.53
C LEU A 72 2.58 -13.92 -3.33
N CYS A 73 3.91 -13.86 -3.43
CA CYS A 73 4.82 -14.13 -2.31
C CYS A 73 4.58 -13.13 -1.16
N LEU A 74 4.49 -11.84 -1.45
CA LEU A 74 4.24 -10.80 -0.44
C LEU A 74 2.88 -10.97 0.25
N VAL A 75 1.84 -11.39 -0.48
CA VAL A 75 0.53 -11.72 0.10
C VAL A 75 0.61 -12.92 1.05
N LYS A 76 1.35 -13.96 0.66
CA LYS A 76 1.46 -15.21 1.43
C LYS A 76 2.35 -15.09 2.66
N GLU A 77 3.49 -14.43 2.50
CA GLU A 77 4.59 -14.47 3.46
C GLU A 77 4.69 -13.19 4.30
N MET A 78 4.27 -12.04 3.74
CA MET A 78 4.47 -10.72 4.36
C MET A 78 3.17 -10.02 4.73
N ASN A 79 2.02 -10.70 4.64
CA ASN A 79 0.69 -10.13 4.94
C ASN A 79 0.39 -8.82 4.20
N LEU A 80 0.79 -8.71 2.91
CA LEU A 80 0.56 -7.52 2.08
C LEU A 80 -0.90 -7.02 2.12
N LEU A 81 -1.87 -7.90 1.83
CA LEU A 81 -3.28 -7.50 1.81
C LEU A 81 -3.82 -7.06 3.19
N PRO A 82 -3.57 -7.80 4.29
CA PRO A 82 -3.90 -7.32 5.63
C PRO A 82 -3.30 -5.95 5.95
N MET A 83 -2.06 -5.68 5.55
CA MET A 83 -1.41 -4.38 5.76
C MET A 83 -2.13 -3.26 5.01
N LEU A 84 -2.42 -3.45 3.71
CA LEU A 84 -3.12 -2.46 2.90
C LEU A 84 -4.54 -2.20 3.42
N LEU A 85 -5.25 -3.25 3.81
CA LEU A 85 -6.57 -3.13 4.43
C LEU A 85 -6.50 -2.42 5.78
N GLY A 86 -5.46 -2.62 6.57
CA GLY A 86 -5.22 -1.87 7.81
C GLY A 86 -5.06 -0.38 7.53
N CYS A 87 -4.23 -0.01 6.55
CA CYS A 87 -4.07 1.37 6.12
C CYS A 87 -5.40 2.01 5.68
N LEU A 88 -6.22 1.27 4.91
CA LEU A 88 -7.53 1.75 4.48
C LEU A 88 -8.49 1.92 5.67
N GLN A 89 -8.43 1.03 6.65
CA GLN A 89 -9.22 1.15 7.87
C GLN A 89 -8.84 2.39 8.68
N ASP A 90 -7.54 2.66 8.85
CA ASP A 90 -7.07 3.83 9.60
C ASP A 90 -7.54 5.14 8.93
N ILE A 91 -7.55 5.17 7.59
CA ILE A 91 -8.13 6.28 6.82
C ILE A 91 -9.64 6.39 7.08
N PHE A 92 -10.40 5.30 6.97
CA PHE A 92 -11.85 5.34 7.19
C PHE A 92 -12.22 5.76 8.62
N VAL A 93 -11.48 5.29 9.62
CA VAL A 93 -11.68 5.70 11.02
C VAL A 93 -11.39 7.19 11.19
N SER A 94 -10.41 7.75 10.48
CA SER A 94 -10.09 9.17 10.55
C SER A 94 -11.23 10.10 10.06
N TYR A 95 -12.11 9.58 9.19
CA TYR A 95 -13.29 10.30 8.71
C TYR A 95 -14.49 10.22 9.66
N ALA A 96 -14.47 9.34 10.66
CA ALA A 96 -15.60 9.16 11.57
C ALA A 96 -15.63 10.23 12.67
N GLY A 97 -16.86 10.63 13.04
CA GLY A 97 -17.12 11.62 14.09
C GLY A 97 -17.41 13.02 13.55
N GLU A 98 -17.96 13.88 14.41
CA GLU A 98 -18.31 15.27 14.04
C GLU A 98 -17.07 16.13 13.72
N ASP A 99 -15.94 15.82 14.35
CA ASP A 99 -14.62 16.45 14.11
C ASP A 99 -13.71 15.59 13.22
N GLY A 100 -14.26 14.60 12.52
CA GLY A 100 -13.51 13.75 11.60
C GLY A 100 -12.91 14.53 10.44
N LEU A 101 -11.84 13.97 9.84
CA LEU A 101 -11.28 14.53 8.62
C LEU A 101 -12.34 14.54 7.52
N LYS A 102 -12.22 15.49 6.59
CA LYS A 102 -13.05 15.50 5.40
C LYS A 102 -12.43 14.59 4.37
N TRP A 103 -13.27 13.97 3.54
CA TRP A 103 -12.81 13.16 2.42
C TRP A 103 -11.77 13.88 1.53
N ALA A 104 -11.95 15.19 1.33
CA ALA A 104 -11.04 16.03 0.56
C ALA A 104 -9.63 16.19 1.17
N ASP A 105 -9.48 15.93 2.47
CA ASP A 105 -8.20 16.11 3.17
C ASP A 105 -7.22 14.95 2.88
N LEU A 106 -7.75 13.75 2.58
CA LEU A 106 -6.98 12.52 2.32
C LEU A 106 -7.40 11.83 1.01
N TYR A 107 -7.87 12.60 0.03
CA TYR A 107 -8.42 12.05 -1.20
C TYR A 107 -7.38 11.23 -1.98
N GLU A 108 -6.20 11.78 -2.19
CA GLU A 108 -5.12 11.13 -2.95
C GLU A 108 -4.57 9.94 -2.19
N THR A 109 -4.39 10.05 -0.87
CA THR A 109 -3.94 8.94 -0.03
C THR A 109 -4.94 7.79 -0.07
N THR A 110 -6.23 8.07 0.04
CA THR A 110 -7.29 7.05 -0.05
C THR A 110 -7.29 6.38 -1.41
N LEU A 111 -7.25 7.17 -2.49
CA LEU A 111 -7.23 6.65 -3.85
C LEU A 111 -6.02 5.75 -4.07
N HIS A 112 -4.84 6.17 -3.61
CA HIS A 112 -3.60 5.41 -3.72
C HIS A 112 -3.71 4.04 -3.04
N VAL A 113 -4.18 3.99 -1.79
CA VAL A 113 -4.34 2.74 -1.03
C VAL A 113 -5.37 1.82 -1.70
N VAL A 114 -6.50 2.37 -2.16
CA VAL A 114 -7.54 1.60 -2.84
C VAL A 114 -7.04 1.04 -4.17
N GLU A 115 -6.30 1.83 -4.95
CA GLU A 115 -5.70 1.40 -6.21
C GLU A 115 -4.66 0.31 -6.00
N ASP A 116 -3.81 0.41 -4.98
CA ASP A 116 -2.85 -0.63 -4.63
C ASP A 116 -3.56 -1.94 -4.24
N ILE A 117 -4.65 -1.88 -3.45
CA ILE A 117 -5.48 -3.06 -3.14
C ILE A 117 -6.08 -3.65 -4.41
N ARG A 118 -6.68 -2.82 -5.27
CA ARG A 118 -7.25 -3.23 -6.56
C ARG A 118 -6.20 -3.93 -7.42
N PHE A 119 -5.00 -3.36 -7.46
CA PHE A 119 -3.89 -3.88 -8.24
C PHE A 119 -3.44 -5.25 -7.73
N VAL A 120 -3.24 -5.40 -6.42
CA VAL A 120 -2.87 -6.68 -5.80
C VAL A 120 -3.94 -7.75 -6.06
N MET A 121 -5.21 -7.38 -5.94
CA MET A 121 -6.35 -8.29 -6.18
C MET A 121 -6.58 -8.60 -7.66
N SER A 122 -5.99 -7.83 -8.60
CA SER A 122 -6.10 -8.11 -10.04
C SER A 122 -5.27 -9.31 -10.50
N HIS A 123 -4.28 -9.74 -9.71
CA HIS A 123 -3.48 -10.93 -9.98
C HIS A 123 -4.30 -12.18 -9.71
N SER A 124 -4.68 -12.93 -10.74
CA SER A 124 -5.62 -14.07 -10.65
C SER A 124 -5.34 -15.10 -9.54
N LEU A 125 -4.07 -15.32 -9.18
CA LEU A 125 -3.68 -16.24 -8.10
C LEU A 125 -3.95 -15.68 -6.70
N VAL A 126 -3.98 -14.36 -6.53
CA VAL A 126 -4.21 -13.69 -5.25
C VAL A 126 -5.66 -13.89 -4.77
N PRO A 127 -6.72 -13.56 -5.53
CA PRO A 127 -8.10 -13.85 -5.11
C PRO A 127 -8.34 -15.34 -4.87
N ARG A 128 -7.73 -16.23 -5.67
CA ARG A 128 -7.83 -17.67 -5.45
C ARG A 128 -7.26 -18.07 -4.10
N TYR A 129 -6.06 -17.59 -3.76
CA TYR A 129 -5.46 -17.81 -2.45
C TYR A 129 -6.33 -17.21 -1.33
N VAL A 130 -6.77 -15.96 -1.47
CA VAL A 130 -7.58 -15.27 -0.45
C VAL A 130 -8.89 -16.01 -0.16
N THR A 131 -9.59 -16.46 -1.19
CA THR A 131 -10.88 -17.16 -1.05
C THR A 131 -10.76 -18.54 -0.43
N HIS A 132 -9.65 -19.25 -0.66
CA HIS A 132 -9.46 -20.61 -0.17
C HIS A 132 -8.78 -20.64 1.20
N ASP A 133 -7.73 -19.83 1.38
CA ASP A 133 -6.78 -19.96 2.49
C ASP A 133 -6.87 -18.81 3.51
N ARG A 134 -7.43 -17.64 3.13
CA ARG A 134 -7.42 -16.42 3.96
C ARG A 134 -8.79 -15.72 4.02
N ARG A 135 -9.80 -16.44 4.50
CA ARG A 135 -11.17 -15.91 4.70
C ARG A 135 -11.23 -14.72 5.67
N ASP A 136 -10.22 -14.56 6.54
CA ASP A 136 -10.05 -13.40 7.41
C ASP A 136 -9.95 -12.09 6.61
N ILE A 137 -9.22 -12.09 5.48
CA ILE A 137 -9.06 -10.93 4.60
C ILE A 137 -10.40 -10.52 4.01
N LEU A 138 -11.20 -11.48 3.53
CA LEU A 138 -12.55 -11.22 3.01
C LEU A 138 -13.46 -10.62 4.09
N ARG A 139 -13.38 -11.14 5.31
CA ARG A 139 -14.17 -10.61 6.45
C ARG A 139 -13.77 -9.17 6.76
N THR A 140 -12.49 -8.84 6.76
CA THR A 140 -12.00 -7.47 6.97
C THR A 140 -12.52 -6.53 5.89
N TRP A 141 -12.45 -6.94 4.62
CA TRP A 141 -13.00 -6.17 3.51
C TRP A 141 -14.51 -5.90 3.67
N MET A 142 -15.29 -6.93 3.97
CA MET A 142 -16.74 -6.78 4.19
C MET A 142 -17.07 -5.85 5.36
N LYS A 143 -16.29 -5.88 6.45
CA LYS A 143 -16.46 -4.94 7.57
C LYS A 143 -16.20 -3.50 7.16
N GLN A 144 -15.15 -3.26 6.40
CA GLN A 144 -14.82 -1.91 5.91
C GLN A 144 -15.88 -1.40 4.94
N LEU A 145 -16.40 -2.26 4.04
CA LEU A 145 -17.52 -1.91 3.17
C LEU A 145 -18.78 -1.55 3.98
N ALA A 146 -19.15 -2.37 4.97
CA ALA A 146 -20.28 -2.07 5.84
C ALA A 146 -20.11 -0.74 6.58
N PHE A 147 -18.89 -0.44 7.04
CA PHE A 147 -18.55 0.81 7.70
C PHE A 147 -18.79 2.02 6.79
N VAL A 148 -18.24 2.03 5.57
CA VAL A 148 -18.42 3.17 4.64
C VAL A 148 -19.85 3.32 4.13
N GLN A 149 -20.63 2.24 4.17
CA GLN A 149 -22.05 2.25 3.85
C GLN A 149 -22.94 2.69 5.03
N GLY A 150 -22.36 3.01 6.19
CA GLY A 150 -23.11 3.34 7.41
C GLY A 150 -23.90 2.16 7.99
N MET A 151 -23.63 0.93 7.54
CA MET A 151 -24.29 -0.30 7.98
C MET A 151 -23.60 -0.92 9.20
N ASN A 152 -22.98 -0.11 10.05
CA ASN A 152 -22.23 -0.61 11.18
C ASN A 152 -23.21 -1.16 12.24
N PRO A 153 -23.21 -2.46 12.57
CA PRO A 153 -23.96 -2.96 13.71
C PRO A 153 -23.18 -2.54 14.95
N GLN A 154 -23.72 -1.59 15.72
CA GLN A 154 -23.27 -1.42 17.11
C GLN A 154 -23.56 -2.69 17.90
#